data_AF-A0A259KQ73-F1
#
_entry.id   AF-A0A259KQ73-F1
#
_cell.length_a   1.000
_cell.length_b   1.000
_cell.length_c   1.000
_cell.angle_alpha   90.00
_cell.angle_beta   90.00
_cell.angle_gamma   90.00
#
_symmetry.space_group_name_H-M   'P 1'
#
loop_
_entity.id
_entity.type
_entity.pdbx_description
1 polymer ?
#
loop_
_entity_poly.entity_id
_entity_poly.type
_entity_poly.pdbx_seq_one_letter_code
_entity_poly.pdbx_strand_id
1 'polypeptide(L)' 'MIKRISLIMLSVFALTACGEKAQMLGTKNDATAFSGAENKFVDAGWTPGDKNSWEQHLRARAQYGQNDNTRAP' A
#
# COMPACT_ATOMS: atom_id res chain seq x y z
N MET A 1 4.11 -32.79 -43.86
CA MET A 1 4.06 -33.25 -42.45
C MET A 1 5.00 -32.43 -41.55
N ILE A 2 6.32 -32.45 -41.79
CA ILE A 2 7.34 -31.75 -40.98
C ILE A 2 7.09 -30.24 -40.78
N LYS A 3 6.71 -29.49 -41.83
CA LYS A 3 6.41 -28.05 -41.71
C LYS A 3 5.26 -27.72 -40.75
N ARG A 4 4.25 -28.59 -40.63
CA ARG A 4 3.12 -28.41 -39.71
C ARG A 4 3.54 -28.68 -38.27
N ILE A 5 4.41 -29.68 -38.06
CA ILE A 5 4.95 -30.03 -36.75
C ILE A 5 5.84 -28.89 -36.21
N SER A 6 6.69 -28.28 -37.04
CA SER A 6 7.50 -27.12 -36.63
C SER A 6 6.66 -25.91 -36.22
N LEU A 7 5.56 -25.64 -36.94
CA LEU A 7 4.65 -24.54 -36.59
C LEU A 7 3.98 -24.77 -35.23
N ILE A 8 3.54 -26.00 -34.95
CA ILE A 8 2.89 -26.36 -33.69
C ILE A 8 3.87 -26.22 -32.51
N MET A 9 5.10 -26.71 -32.65
CA MET A 9 6.14 -26.59 -31.62
C MET A 9 6.49 -25.14 -31.29
N LEU A 10 6.56 -24.26 -32.31
CA LEU A 10 6.84 -22.83 -32.12
C LEU A 10 5.72 -22.14 -31.32
N SER A 11 4.46 -22.46 -31.62
CA SER A 11 3.31 -21.90 -30.92
C SER A 11 3.26 -22.28 -29.44
N VAL A 12 3.61 -23.53 -29.11
CA VAL A 12 3.66 -23.99 -27.72
C VAL A 12 4.74 -23.26 -26.92
N PHE A 13 5.93 -23.05 -27.50
CA PHE A 13 7.00 -22.30 -26.85
C PHE A 13 6.68 -20.81 -26.66
N ALA A 14 5.91 -20.20 -27.55
CA ALA A 14 5.50 -18.80 -27.40
C ALA A 14 4.48 -18.61 -26.26
N LEU A 15 3.64 -19.61 -25.97
CA LEU A 15 2.63 -19.55 -24.91
C LEU A 15 3.24 -19.68 -23.50
N THR A 16 4.36 -20.41 -23.35
CA THR A 16 5.00 -20.57 -22.04
C THR A 16 5.72 -19.29 -21.57
N ALA A 17 6.01 -18.36 -22.49
CA ALA A 17 6.63 -17.07 -22.16
C ALA A 17 5.72 -16.13 -21.34
N CYS A 18 4.40 -16.30 -21.38
CA CYS A 18 3.44 -15.56 -20.55
C CYS A 18 2.96 -16.35 -19.32
N GLY A 19 3.53 -17.53 -19.06
CA GLY A 19 3.11 -18.42 -17.97
C GLY A 19 3.85 -18.20 -16.65
N GLU A 20 4.53 -17.06 -16.45
CA GLU A 20 5.20 -16.79 -15.19
C GLU A 20 4.20 -16.77 -14.04
N LYS A 21 4.60 -17.32 -12.89
CA LYS A 21 3.77 -17.25 -11.68
C LYS A 21 3.54 -15.78 -11.36
N ALA A 22 2.29 -15.40 -11.11
CA ALA A 22 1.96 -14.03 -10.71
C ALA A 22 2.93 -13.56 -9.62
N GLN A 23 3.64 -12.46 -9.88
CA GLN A 23 4.57 -11.87 -8.94
C GLN A 23 3.76 -11.28 -7.78
N MET A 24 3.43 -12.14 -6.83
CA MET A 24 2.79 -11.75 -5.59
C MET A 24 3.86 -11.15 -4.70
N LEU A 25 3.86 -9.82 -4.62
CA LEU A 25 4.43 -9.16 -3.46
C LEU A 25 3.70 -9.76 -2.26
N GLY A 26 4.41 -10.53 -1.42
CA GLY A 26 3.80 -11.29 -0.33
C GLY A 26 2.98 -10.39 0.60
N THR A 27 2.23 -10.99 1.53
CA THR A 27 1.45 -10.22 2.52
C THR A 27 2.35 -9.18 3.18
N LYS A 28 2.06 -7.92 2.93
CA LYS A 28 2.83 -6.79 3.43
C LYS A 28 2.51 -6.64 4.93
N ASN A 29 3.40 -7.16 5.77
CA ASN A 29 3.32 -7.08 7.23
C ASN A 29 3.94 -5.77 7.72
N ASP A 30 3.50 -4.64 7.17
CA ASP A 30 3.92 -3.34 7.67
C ASP A 30 3.36 -3.11 9.07
N ALA A 31 4.06 -2.30 9.86
CA ALA A 31 3.53 -1.79 11.12
C ALA A 31 2.21 -1.04 10.88
N THR A 32 1.32 -1.07 11.86
CA THR A 32 0.07 -0.29 11.76
C THR A 32 0.39 1.20 11.78
N ALA A 33 -0.43 2.02 11.12
CA ALA A 33 -0.21 3.47 11.05
C ALA A 33 -0.13 4.16 12.44
N PHE A 34 -0.83 3.60 13.44
CA PHE A 34 -0.84 4.09 14.82
C PHE A 34 0.27 3.48 15.68
N SER A 35 1.09 2.54 15.19
CA SER A 35 2.22 2.00 15.95
C SER A 35 3.18 3.12 16.38
N GLY A 36 3.32 4.16 15.56
CA GLY A 36 4.22 5.29 15.82
C GLY A 36 5.69 4.89 15.73
N ALA A 37 6.57 5.89 15.92
CA ALA A 37 8.01 5.65 15.99
C ALA A 37 8.48 5.75 17.45
N GLU A 38 9.46 4.94 17.85
CA GLU A 38 10.05 5.02 19.19
C GLU A 38 11.16 6.08 19.25
N ASN A 39 10.84 7.32 18.85
CA ASN A 39 11.80 8.42 18.82
C ASN A 39 11.18 9.75 19.28
N LYS A 40 12.02 10.75 19.45
CA LYS A 40 11.63 12.08 19.95
C LYS A 40 10.90 12.95 18.91
N PHE A 41 10.67 12.44 17.69
CA PHE A 41 10.02 13.17 16.61
C PHE A 41 8.54 12.81 16.47
N VAL A 42 8.01 11.94 17.33
CA VAL A 42 6.57 11.75 17.45
C VAL A 42 5.95 13.03 17.97
N ASP A 43 4.91 13.49 17.28
CA ASP A 43 4.12 14.65 17.68
C ASP A 43 3.50 14.40 19.06
N ALA A 44 3.72 15.31 20.00
CA ALA A 44 3.26 15.18 21.39
C ALA A 44 1.73 15.17 21.53
N GLY A 45 0.98 15.50 20.47
CA GLY A 45 -0.48 15.50 20.45
C GLY A 45 -1.14 14.12 20.38
N TRP A 46 -0.38 13.03 20.34
CA TRP A 46 -0.92 11.66 20.38
C TRP A 46 0.09 10.64 20.92
N THR A 47 -0.39 9.42 21.24
CA THR A 47 0.44 8.35 21.83
C THR A 47 0.68 7.19 20.85
N PRO A 48 1.94 6.81 20.57
CA PRO A 48 2.28 5.60 19.82
C PRO A 48 1.60 4.34 20.38
N GLY A 49 1.03 3.52 19.50
CA GLY A 49 0.26 2.33 19.85
C GLY A 49 -1.22 2.59 20.17
N ASP A 50 -1.62 3.83 20.46
CA ASP A 50 -3.01 4.19 20.71
C ASP A 50 -3.71 4.65 19.42
N LYS A 51 -4.53 3.75 18.87
CA LYS A 51 -5.34 4.01 17.68
C LYS A 51 -6.31 5.18 17.87
N ASN A 52 -7.00 5.28 19.01
CA ASN A 52 -7.99 6.34 19.22
C ASN A 52 -7.30 7.70 19.32
N SER A 53 -6.19 7.78 20.05
CA SER A 53 -5.38 8.99 20.14
C SER A 53 -4.87 9.43 18.76
N TRP A 54 -4.37 8.50 17.96
CA TRP A 54 -3.92 8.75 16.59
C TRP A 54 -5.04 9.27 15.68
N GLU A 55 -6.21 8.63 15.70
CA GLU A 55 -7.36 9.06 14.88
C GLU A 55 -7.86 10.45 15.27
N GLN A 56 -7.94 10.75 16.57
CA GLN A 56 -8.34 12.06 17.06
C GLN A 56 -7.35 13.15 16.65
N HIS A 57 -6.04 12.87 16.73
CA HIS A 57 -5.00 13.78 16.29
C HIS A 57 -5.10 14.11 14.80
N LEU A 58 -5.37 13.10 13.95
CA LEU A 58 -5.61 13.32 12.52
C LEU A 58 -6.88 14.14 12.25
N ARG A 59 -7.97 13.89 12.98
CA ARG A 59 -9.21 14.66 12.85
C ARG A 59 -8.99 16.13 13.20
N ALA A 60 -8.29 16.40 14.31
CA ALA A 60 -7.93 17.75 14.71
C ALA A 60 -7.06 18.43 13.64
N ARG A 61 -6.06 17.74 13.10
CA ARG A 61 -5.22 18.27 12.02
C ARG A 61 -6.01 18.64 10.77
N ALA A 62 -6.95 17.77 10.36
CA ALA A 62 -7.79 18.02 9.19
C ALA A 62 -8.72 19.23 9.40
N GLN A 63 -9.29 19.37 10.59
CA GLN A 63 -10.19 20.49 10.93
C GLN A 63 -9.43 21.81 11.05
N TYR A 64 -8.37 21.85 11.86
CA TYR A 64 -7.67 23.09 12.17
C TYR A 64 -6.62 23.48 11.15
N GLY A 65 -6.08 22.56 10.36
CA GLY A 65 -4.95 22.82 9.45
C GLY A 65 -5.30 22.89 7.97
N GLN A 66 -6.45 22.36 7.55
CA GLN A 66 -6.76 22.13 6.14
C GLN A 66 -8.23 22.42 5.75
N ASN A 67 -9.07 22.86 6.70
CA ASN A 67 -10.47 23.13 6.42
C ASN A 67 -10.81 24.61 6.62
N ASP A 68 -10.68 25.40 5.56
CA ASP A 68 -10.95 26.85 5.57
C ASP A 68 -12.41 27.17 5.90
N ASN A 69 -13.35 26.24 5.65
CA ASN A 69 -14.77 26.44 5.95
C ASN A 69 -15.06 26.47 7.45
N THR A 70 -14.22 25.87 8.29
CA THR A 70 -14.42 25.89 9.76
C THR A 70 -14.03 27.23 10.39
N ARG A 71 -13.39 28.11 9.62
CA ARG A 71 -12.96 29.44 10.05
C ARG A 71 -13.70 30.57 9.31
N ALA A 72 -14.65 30.22 8.43
CA ALA A 72 -15.53 31.19 7.80
C ALA A 72 -16.47 31.82 8.85
N PRO A 73 -16.69 33.15 8.82
CA PRO A 73 -17.49 33.87 9.81
C PRO A 73 -18.97 33.49 9.80
#